data_AF-A0A5Q0QGB9-F1
#
_entry.id   AF-A0A5Q0QGB9-F1
#
_cell.length_a   1.000
_cell.length_b   1.000
_cell.length_c   1.000
_cell.angle_alpha   90.00
_cell.angle_beta   90.00
_cell.angle_gamma   90.00
#
_symmetry.space_group_name_H-M   'P 1'
#
loop_
_entity.id
_entity.type
_entity.pdbx_description
1 polymer ?
#
loop_
_entity_poly.entity_id
_entity_poly.type
_entity_poly.pdbx_seq_one_letter_code
_entity_poly.pdbx_strand_id
1 'polypeptide(L)'
;MVGKLNRVIMRNKLKQYLLILCSLITFAHFYACEDTLLNNMVDDRVYLLKSGLNETQVYNFDQATAKVIVVKSGVGQTERKVRLDVSPNVLSAYNTANLTDYKALPTSVYTLQAGELNIPTDSREAVFEFIIDVVKYRAALANEPGVTFVIPCEVTNLNPGERDSAKMQTLVLPTIIEPYIYFSNPGFRTENNDITSKSQDILHFINKIEINYPANGAVQYTLGIPANSSSLIAEYNATHSSNYVMLPTDAVSLQTTGEIIQGVNYGNYTFQILKSKLANKYGKYLLPLKIEQVSQSKIHPTDNIVLIPFNYYE
;
A
#
# COMPACT_ATOMS: atom_id res chain seq x y z
N MET A 1 35.42 56.23 -68.52
CA MET A 1 35.56 55.68 -67.15
C MET A 1 34.34 55.90 -66.25
N VAL A 2 33.51 56.94 -66.48
CA VAL A 2 32.40 57.33 -65.58
C VAL A 2 31.23 56.31 -65.50
N GLY A 3 30.89 55.61 -66.59
CA GLY A 3 29.75 54.68 -66.61
C GLY A 3 29.94 53.38 -65.79
N LYS A 4 31.17 52.89 -65.62
CA LYS A 4 31.46 51.69 -64.81
C LYS A 4 31.39 51.99 -63.31
N LEU A 5 31.80 53.19 -62.88
CA LEU A 5 31.81 53.59 -61.47
C LEU A 5 30.39 53.73 -60.90
N ASN A 6 29.47 54.35 -61.66
CA ASN A 6 28.07 54.51 -61.23
C ASN A 6 27.30 53.17 -61.13
N ARG A 7 27.61 52.19 -61.99
CA ARG A 7 27.02 50.84 -61.91
C ARG A 7 27.47 50.06 -60.68
N VAL A 8 28.73 50.20 -60.28
CA VAL A 8 29.28 49.55 -59.08
C VAL A 8 28.68 50.17 -57.82
N ILE A 9 28.55 51.50 -57.77
CA ILE A 9 27.95 52.21 -56.63
C ILE A 9 26.47 51.84 -56.45
N MET A 10 25.67 51.80 -57.53
CA MET A 10 24.26 51.38 -57.43
C MET A 10 24.10 49.91 -57.01
N ARG A 11 24.96 49.00 -57.50
CA ARG A 11 24.92 47.59 -57.12
C ARG A 11 25.29 47.37 -55.65
N ASN A 12 26.21 48.18 -55.11
CA ASN A 12 26.58 48.14 -53.71
C ASN A 12 25.47 48.71 -52.81
N LYS A 13 24.81 49.82 -53.21
CA LYS A 13 23.64 50.34 -52.49
C LYS A 13 22.47 49.35 -52.50
N LEU A 14 22.17 48.72 -53.63
CA LEU A 14 21.10 47.71 -53.72
C LEU A 14 21.39 46.49 -52.83
N LYS A 15 22.64 46.02 -52.78
CA LYS A 15 23.05 44.94 -51.86
C LYS A 15 22.91 45.36 -50.39
N GLN A 16 23.23 46.62 -50.07
CA GLN A 16 23.11 47.17 -48.72
C GLN A 16 21.64 47.27 -48.29
N TYR A 17 20.74 47.73 -49.16
CA TYR A 17 19.30 47.72 -48.92
C TYR A 17 18.73 46.30 -48.80
N LEU A 18 19.21 45.36 -49.62
CA LEU A 18 18.79 43.96 -49.55
C LEU A 18 19.25 43.30 -48.24
N LEU A 19 20.47 43.60 -47.77
CA LEU A 19 20.98 43.15 -46.47
C LEU A 19 20.15 43.71 -45.31
N ILE A 20 19.78 44.99 -45.36
CA ILE A 20 18.93 45.63 -44.35
C ILE A 20 17.52 45.00 -44.34
N LEU A 21 16.96 44.73 -45.52
CA LEU A 21 15.64 44.08 -45.65
C LEU A 21 15.67 42.64 -45.12
N CYS A 22 16.70 41.87 -45.46
CA CYS A 22 16.89 40.51 -44.93
C CYS A 22 17.07 40.53 -43.40
N SER A 23 17.81 41.50 -42.84
CA SER A 23 17.93 41.62 -41.39
C SER A 23 16.60 41.96 -40.69
N LEU A 24 15.78 42.82 -41.28
CA LEU A 24 14.45 43.17 -40.76
C LEU A 24 13.49 41.97 -40.78
N ILE A 25 13.56 41.15 -41.83
CA ILE A 25 12.75 39.94 -41.94
C ILE A 25 13.19 38.91 -40.89
N THR A 26 14.50 38.76 -40.61
CA THR A 26 14.97 37.84 -39.55
C THR A 26 14.57 38.27 -38.14
N PHE A 27 14.47 39.58 -37.86
CA PHE A 27 13.98 40.08 -36.56
C PHE A 27 12.47 39.84 -36.35
N ALA A 28 11.68 39.85 -37.42
CA ALA A 28 10.23 39.62 -37.34
C ALA A 28 9.85 38.15 -37.03
N HIS A 29 10.75 37.19 -37.26
CA HIS A 29 10.50 35.77 -37.00
C HIS A 29 10.75 35.34 -35.54
N PHE A 30 11.28 36.22 -34.68
CA PHE A 30 11.52 35.92 -33.26
C PHE A 30 10.29 36.11 -32.35
N TYR A 31 9.19 36.67 -32.86
CA TYR A 31 7.98 36.92 -32.06
C TYR A 31 6.84 35.92 -32.30
N ALA A 32 7.06 34.87 -33.11
CA ALA A 32 5.99 33.96 -33.53
C ALA A 32 5.83 32.69 -32.66
N CYS A 33 6.50 32.61 -31.51
CA CYS A 33 6.25 31.55 -30.53
C CYS A 33 5.54 32.16 -29.32
N GLU A 34 4.22 32.27 -29.40
CA GLU A 34 3.40 32.54 -28.23
C GLU A 34 3.45 31.29 -27.33
N ASP A 35 4.04 31.43 -26.15
CA ASP A 35 4.13 30.35 -25.18
C ASP A 35 2.74 30.11 -24.58
N THR A 36 1.99 29.20 -25.23
CA THR A 36 0.63 28.84 -24.85
C THR A 36 0.57 27.70 -23.83
N LEU A 37 1.72 27.29 -23.26
CA LEU A 37 1.83 26.10 -22.40
C LEU A 37 0.95 26.22 -21.13
N LEU A 38 0.69 27.44 -20.68
CA LEU A 38 -0.18 27.71 -19.53
C LEU A 38 -1.63 28.05 -19.92
N ASN A 39 -1.95 28.14 -21.21
CA ASN A 39 -3.30 28.49 -21.64
C ASN A 39 -4.30 27.42 -21.20
N ASN A 40 -5.40 27.87 -20.59
CA ASN A 40 -6.49 27.03 -20.04
C ASN A 40 -6.10 26.14 -18.84
N MET A 41 -4.94 26.35 -18.21
CA MET A 41 -4.65 25.71 -16.93
C MET A 41 -5.44 26.36 -15.80
N VAL A 42 -5.83 25.54 -14.82
CA VAL A 42 -6.60 25.99 -13.65
C VAL A 42 -5.64 26.31 -12.51
N ASP A 43 -5.94 27.38 -11.78
CA ASP A 43 -5.23 27.77 -10.57
C ASP A 43 -5.16 26.64 -9.55
N ASP A 44 -4.11 26.68 -8.72
CA ASP A 44 -3.92 25.70 -7.67
C ASP A 44 -5.03 25.74 -6.63
N ARG A 45 -5.54 24.54 -6.34
CA ARG A 45 -6.54 24.29 -5.32
C ARG A 45 -6.08 23.33 -4.26
N VAL A 46 -6.59 23.54 -3.05
CA VAL A 46 -6.31 22.73 -1.87
C VAL A 46 -7.57 22.04 -1.37
N TYR A 47 -7.50 20.73 -1.17
CA TYR A 47 -8.59 19.93 -0.62
C TYR A 47 -8.07 18.73 0.18
N LEU A 48 -8.93 18.16 1.03
CA LEU A 48 -8.61 16.91 1.73
C LEU A 48 -8.74 15.72 0.79
N LEU A 49 -7.74 14.82 0.79
CA LEU A 49 -7.81 13.57 0.05
C LEU A 49 -9.05 12.74 0.45
N LYS A 50 -9.38 12.76 1.74
CA LYS A 50 -10.59 12.14 2.32
C LYS A 50 -11.31 13.12 3.24
N SER A 51 -12.41 13.67 2.75
CA SER A 51 -13.34 14.50 3.53
C SER A 51 -14.40 13.64 4.22
N GLY A 52 -15.00 14.12 5.31
CA GLY A 52 -15.98 13.34 6.07
C GLY A 52 -15.32 12.25 6.93
N LEU A 53 -15.87 11.04 6.96
CA LEU A 53 -15.30 9.94 7.74
C LEU A 53 -14.12 9.28 6.98
N ASN A 54 -12.95 9.33 7.59
CA ASN A 54 -11.72 8.73 7.10
C ASN A 54 -11.32 7.54 7.98
N GLU A 55 -11.74 6.35 7.58
CA GLU A 55 -11.28 5.10 8.18
C GLU A 55 -9.81 4.85 7.84
N THR A 56 -9.00 4.70 8.90
CA THR A 56 -7.56 4.45 8.80
C THR A 56 -7.22 3.19 9.58
N GLN A 57 -6.62 2.21 8.91
CA GLN A 57 -6.14 1.00 9.55
C GLN A 57 -4.83 1.30 10.31
N VAL A 58 -4.76 0.88 11.57
CA VAL A 58 -3.59 1.04 12.43
C VAL A 58 -3.20 -0.33 13.00
N TYR A 59 -1.93 -0.73 12.89
CA TYR A 59 -1.52 -2.05 13.36
C TYR A 59 -1.36 -2.07 14.88
N ASN A 60 -1.67 -3.22 15.49
CA ASN A 60 -1.53 -3.47 16.92
C ASN A 60 -0.05 -3.67 17.35
N PHE A 61 0.78 -2.66 17.11
CA PHE A 61 2.10 -2.49 17.70
C PHE A 61 2.03 -1.50 18.88
N ASP A 62 3.17 -1.03 19.39
CA ASP A 62 3.17 -0.03 20.48
C ASP A 62 2.69 1.34 20.00
N GLN A 63 3.10 1.71 18.77
CA GLN A 63 2.73 2.96 18.12
C GLN A 63 2.19 2.69 16.72
N ALA A 64 1.23 3.52 16.32
CA ALA A 64 0.73 3.52 14.95
C ALA A 64 0.56 4.95 14.44
N THR A 65 0.58 5.11 13.12
CA THR A 65 0.44 6.42 12.48
C THR A 65 -0.87 6.50 11.72
N ALA A 66 -1.72 7.47 12.06
CA ALA A 66 -2.86 7.85 11.25
C ALA A 66 -2.58 9.17 10.52
N LYS A 67 -3.12 9.33 9.31
CA LYS A 67 -2.76 10.44 8.41
C LYS A 67 -3.97 11.23 7.96
N VAL A 68 -3.83 12.55 7.94
CA VAL A 68 -4.71 13.47 7.23
C VAL A 68 -3.92 14.10 6.10
N ILE A 69 -4.30 13.76 4.87
CA ILE A 69 -3.58 14.18 3.65
C ILE A 69 -4.35 15.32 3.00
N VAL A 70 -3.66 16.43 2.80
CA VAL A 70 -4.15 17.60 2.07
C VAL A 70 -3.45 17.62 0.71
N VAL A 71 -4.22 17.68 -0.37
CA VAL A 71 -3.73 17.64 -1.74
C VAL A 71 -3.79 19.03 -2.36
N LYS A 72 -2.73 19.39 -3.09
CA LYS A 72 -2.65 20.56 -3.97
C LYS A 72 -2.68 20.12 -5.43
N SER A 73 -3.73 20.50 -6.14
CA SER A 73 -3.91 20.20 -7.56
C SER A 73 -4.02 21.48 -8.39
N GLY A 74 -3.59 21.46 -9.64
CA GLY A 74 -3.61 22.61 -10.53
C GLY A 74 -2.27 22.80 -11.22
N VAL A 75 -2.06 24.01 -11.71
CA VAL A 75 -0.88 24.43 -12.48
C VAL A 75 0.46 24.31 -11.72
N GLY A 76 0.43 24.23 -10.40
CA GLY A 76 1.59 23.98 -9.54
C GLY A 76 2.51 25.20 -9.34
N GLN A 77 1.99 26.41 -9.46
CA GLN A 77 2.78 27.64 -9.41
C GLN A 77 2.70 28.38 -8.07
N THR A 78 1.81 27.95 -7.17
CA THR A 78 1.63 28.59 -5.87
C THR A 78 1.99 27.66 -4.72
N GLU A 79 2.60 28.26 -3.71
CA GLU A 79 2.78 27.67 -2.40
C GLU A 79 1.48 27.80 -1.59
N ARG A 80 1.14 26.76 -0.82
CA ARG A 80 -0.04 26.76 0.05
C ARG A 80 0.35 26.40 1.48
N LYS A 81 -0.19 27.12 2.46
CA LYS A 81 0.04 26.87 3.88
C LYS A 81 -1.26 26.40 4.51
N VAL A 82 -1.18 25.31 5.26
CA VAL A 82 -2.35 24.68 5.89
C VAL A 82 -2.11 24.47 7.37
N ARG A 83 -3.17 24.61 8.17
CA ARG A 83 -3.18 24.32 9.61
C ARG A 83 -4.20 23.25 9.91
N LEU A 84 -3.87 22.29 10.76
CA LEU A 84 -4.81 21.31 11.29
C LEU A 84 -5.05 21.58 12.77
N ASP A 85 -6.33 21.71 13.13
CA ASP A 85 -6.80 21.83 14.50
C ASP A 85 -7.76 20.66 14.81
N VAL A 86 -7.68 20.13 16.04
CA VAL A 86 -8.67 19.15 16.52
C VAL A 86 -9.88 19.92 17.07
N SER A 87 -11.05 19.75 16.44
CA SER A 87 -12.22 20.58 16.69
C SER A 87 -13.44 19.75 17.10
N PRO A 88 -13.92 19.86 18.35
CA PRO A 88 -15.14 19.16 18.81
C PRO A 88 -16.40 19.51 18.00
N ASN A 89 -16.44 20.70 17.38
CA ASN A 89 -17.57 21.14 16.56
C ASN A 89 -17.73 20.30 15.29
N VAL A 90 -16.63 19.79 14.72
CA VAL A 90 -16.67 18.90 13.56
C VAL A 90 -17.36 17.59 13.93
N LEU A 91 -17.06 17.05 15.12
CA LEU A 91 -17.68 15.82 15.62
C LEU A 91 -19.18 16.00 15.87
N SER A 92 -19.58 17.08 16.56
CA SER A 92 -21.00 17.31 16.87
C SER A 92 -21.83 17.54 15.61
N ALA A 93 -21.30 18.26 14.62
CA ALA A 93 -21.93 18.45 13.33
C ALA A 93 -22.08 17.12 12.58
N TYR A 94 -21.03 16.29 12.53
CA TYR A 94 -21.07 15.00 11.87
C TYR A 94 -22.08 14.05 12.52
N ASN A 95 -22.07 13.93 13.85
CA ASN A 95 -22.99 13.09 14.59
C ASN A 95 -24.45 13.49 14.36
N THR A 96 -24.73 14.79 14.36
CA THR A 96 -26.08 15.32 14.09
C THR A 96 -26.51 15.02 12.66
N ALA A 97 -25.62 15.23 11.68
CA ALA A 97 -25.94 15.05 10.26
C ALA A 97 -26.10 13.57 9.87
N ASN A 98 -25.38 12.66 10.52
CA ASN A 98 -25.33 11.24 10.16
C ASN A 98 -26.05 10.32 11.16
N LEU A 99 -26.68 10.88 12.20
CA LEU A 99 -27.35 10.13 13.28
C LEU A 99 -26.41 9.12 13.96
N THR A 100 -25.14 9.51 14.16
CA THR A 100 -24.13 8.71 14.85
C THR A 100 -23.86 9.24 16.25
N ASP A 101 -23.22 8.42 17.10
CA ASP A 101 -22.89 8.72 18.49
C ASP A 101 -21.38 8.62 18.76
N TYR A 102 -20.57 8.94 17.75
CA TYR A 102 -19.11 8.86 17.85
C TYR A 102 -18.56 9.77 18.94
N LYS A 103 -17.49 9.33 19.61
CA LYS A 103 -16.81 10.10 20.65
C LYS A 103 -15.43 10.56 20.19
N ALA A 104 -14.98 11.70 20.71
CA ALA A 104 -13.63 12.16 20.46
C ALA A 104 -12.63 11.22 21.13
N LEU A 105 -11.63 10.75 20.38
CA LEU A 105 -10.51 10.00 20.94
C LEU A 105 -9.78 10.90 21.97
N PRO A 106 -9.48 10.42 23.19
CA PRO A 106 -8.81 11.24 24.19
C PRO A 106 -7.45 11.74 23.69
N THR A 107 -7.13 13.01 23.94
CA THR A 107 -5.87 13.64 23.51
C THR A 107 -4.62 13.02 24.14
N SER A 108 -4.76 12.24 25.22
CA SER A 108 -3.66 11.49 25.83
C SER A 108 -3.26 10.23 25.03
N VAL A 109 -4.10 9.81 24.08
CA VAL A 109 -3.92 8.61 23.24
C VAL A 109 -3.12 8.92 21.98
N TYR A 110 -3.05 10.17 21.54
CA TYR A 110 -2.36 10.53 20.30
C TYR A 110 -1.60 11.84 20.40
N THR A 111 -0.61 12.00 19.53
CA THR A 111 0.16 13.24 19.36
C THR A 111 0.15 13.65 17.90
N LEU A 112 -0.31 14.88 17.61
CA LEU A 112 -0.15 15.51 16.29
C LEU A 112 1.30 15.99 16.13
N GLN A 113 2.00 15.49 15.11
CA GLN A 113 3.42 15.80 14.91
C GLN A 113 3.68 17.25 14.51
N ALA A 114 2.82 17.83 13.67
CA ALA A 114 2.90 19.22 13.25
C ALA A 114 1.49 19.79 13.08
N GLY A 115 1.21 20.97 13.62
CA GLY A 115 -0.08 21.65 13.49
C GLY A 115 -0.20 22.52 12.24
N GLU A 116 0.93 22.94 11.66
CA GLU A 116 0.97 23.71 10.41
C GLU A 116 1.97 23.08 9.46
N LEU A 117 1.61 23.02 8.18
CA LEU A 117 2.45 22.51 7.11
C LEU A 117 2.43 23.45 5.91
N ASN A 118 3.55 23.48 5.20
CA ASN A 118 3.66 24.13 3.91
C ASN A 118 3.54 23.07 2.80
N ILE A 119 2.87 23.43 1.71
CA ILE A 119 2.86 22.70 0.45
C ILE A 119 3.61 23.57 -0.57
N PRO A 120 4.91 23.33 -0.75
CA PRO A 120 5.73 24.02 -1.74
C PRO A 120 5.15 23.91 -3.16
N THR A 121 5.64 24.76 -4.06
CA THR A 121 5.21 24.78 -5.48
C THR A 121 5.38 23.42 -6.16
N ASP A 122 6.52 22.77 -5.93
CA ASP A 122 6.90 21.46 -6.48
C ASP A 122 6.28 20.25 -5.73
N SER A 123 5.66 20.48 -4.57
CA SER A 123 4.90 19.45 -3.86
C SER A 123 3.44 19.41 -4.27
N ARG A 124 2.85 18.22 -4.18
CA ARG A 124 1.42 17.97 -4.43
C ARG A 124 0.63 17.70 -3.15
N GLU A 125 1.28 17.57 -2.00
CA GLU A 125 0.59 17.25 -0.75
C GLU A 125 1.30 17.77 0.50
N ALA A 126 0.51 17.90 1.57
CA ALA A 126 0.97 17.97 2.96
C ALA A 126 0.30 16.84 3.75
N VAL A 127 1.07 16.19 4.62
CA VAL A 127 0.63 15.03 5.40
C VAL A 127 0.73 15.36 6.88
N PHE A 128 -0.42 15.52 7.53
CA PHE A 128 -0.50 15.61 8.98
C PHE A 128 -0.49 14.21 9.57
N GLU A 129 0.45 13.93 10.46
CA GLU A 129 0.61 12.62 11.10
C GLU A 129 0.21 12.67 12.57
N PHE A 130 -0.67 11.74 12.95
CA PHE A 130 -1.03 11.45 14.32
C PHE A 130 -0.32 10.17 14.76
N ILE A 131 0.56 10.28 15.75
CA ILE A 131 1.16 9.11 16.40
C ILE A 131 0.23 8.68 17.52
N ILE A 132 -0.34 7.49 17.37
CA ILE A 132 -1.29 6.88 18.29
C ILE A 132 -0.55 5.89 19.20
N ASP A 133 -0.71 6.08 20.50
CA ASP A 133 -0.34 5.13 21.54
C ASP A 133 -1.41 4.04 21.57
N VAL A 134 -1.12 2.89 20.95
CA VAL A 134 -2.09 1.82 20.74
C VAL A 134 -2.48 1.18 22.07
N VAL A 135 -1.58 1.13 23.05
CA VAL A 135 -1.86 0.61 24.40
C VAL A 135 -2.93 1.46 25.07
N LYS A 136 -2.77 2.79 25.07
CA LYS A 136 -3.79 3.70 25.61
C LYS A 136 -5.07 3.67 24.78
N TYR A 137 -4.98 3.51 23.46
CA TYR A 137 -6.16 3.41 22.63
C TYR A 137 -7.01 2.19 22.98
N ARG A 138 -6.37 1.02 23.15
CA ARG A 138 -7.04 -0.20 23.60
C ARG A 138 -7.65 -0.04 24.99
N ALA A 139 -6.96 0.62 25.91
CA ALA A 139 -7.50 0.92 27.23
C ALA A 139 -8.76 1.80 27.14
N ALA A 140 -8.77 2.81 26.26
CA ALA A 140 -9.94 3.65 26.03
C ALA A 140 -11.13 2.84 25.48
N LEU A 141 -10.90 1.95 24.51
CA LEU A 141 -11.92 1.05 23.97
C LEU A 141 -12.45 0.04 25.01
N ALA A 142 -11.57 -0.45 25.89
CA ALA A 142 -11.95 -1.38 26.95
C ALA A 142 -12.78 -0.71 28.06
N ASN A 143 -12.50 0.57 28.37
CA ASN A 143 -13.24 1.35 29.34
C ASN A 143 -14.66 1.68 28.86
N GLU A 144 -14.86 1.84 27.56
CA GLU A 144 -16.16 2.13 26.95
C GLU A 144 -16.45 1.20 25.76
N PRO A 145 -16.85 -0.06 26.03
CA PRO A 145 -17.10 -1.04 24.98
C PRO A 145 -18.21 -0.58 24.02
N GLY A 146 -17.99 -0.76 22.71
CA GLY A 146 -18.94 -0.39 21.65
C GLY A 146 -18.88 1.07 21.22
N VAL A 147 -18.10 1.92 21.90
CA VAL A 147 -17.86 3.30 21.45
C VAL A 147 -16.99 3.32 20.19
N THR A 148 -17.39 4.15 19.23
CA THR A 148 -16.56 4.49 18.07
C THR A 148 -15.82 5.80 18.35
N PHE A 149 -14.51 5.72 18.54
CA PHE A 149 -13.66 6.88 18.77
C PHE A 149 -13.11 7.45 17.46
N VAL A 150 -13.15 8.77 17.31
CA VAL A 150 -12.62 9.49 16.15
C VAL A 150 -11.77 10.69 16.57
N ILE A 151 -10.83 11.10 15.72
CA ILE A 151 -10.11 12.37 15.86
C ILE A 151 -10.78 13.39 14.92
N PRO A 152 -11.49 14.40 15.46
CA PRO A 152 -12.19 15.37 14.62
C PRO A 152 -11.26 16.49 14.17
N CYS A 153 -10.96 16.54 12.88
CA CYS A 153 -9.97 17.44 12.31
C CYS A 153 -10.65 18.53 11.47
N GLU A 154 -10.28 19.78 11.73
CA GLU A 154 -10.55 20.92 10.86
C GLU A 154 -9.22 21.39 10.27
N VAL A 155 -9.12 21.40 8.95
CA VAL A 155 -7.97 21.94 8.23
C VAL A 155 -8.31 23.31 7.68
N THR A 156 -7.54 24.32 8.05
CA THR A 156 -7.66 25.68 7.54
C THR A 156 -6.60 25.93 6.47
N ASN A 157 -7.02 26.34 5.28
CA ASN A 157 -6.11 26.91 4.28
C ASN A 157 -5.79 28.35 4.69
N LEU A 158 -4.54 28.62 5.03
CA LEU A 158 -4.09 29.91 5.57
C LEU A 158 -3.87 30.96 4.48
N ASN A 159 -3.81 30.55 3.20
CA ASN A 159 -3.68 31.42 2.04
C ASN A 159 -4.52 30.90 0.86
N PRO A 160 -5.87 30.87 1.00
CA PRO A 160 -6.75 30.28 0.01
C PRO A 160 -6.73 31.06 -1.31
N GLY A 161 -6.75 30.34 -2.44
CA GLY A 161 -7.10 30.93 -3.73
C GLY A 161 -8.58 31.30 -3.79
N GLU A 162 -9.00 32.06 -4.80
CA GLU A 162 -10.39 32.55 -4.91
C GLU A 162 -11.46 31.45 -4.91
N ARG A 163 -11.10 30.25 -5.39
CA ARG A 163 -12.02 29.09 -5.48
C ARG A 163 -11.73 28.00 -4.44
N ASP A 164 -10.83 28.26 -3.50
CA ASP A 164 -10.46 27.30 -2.46
C ASP A 164 -11.44 27.33 -1.30
N SER A 165 -11.70 26.16 -0.73
CA SER A 165 -12.33 26.08 0.58
C SER A 165 -11.34 26.59 1.63
N ALA A 166 -11.71 27.65 2.36
CA ALA A 166 -10.91 28.18 3.45
C ALA A 166 -10.78 27.16 4.60
N LYS A 167 -11.80 26.31 4.79
CA LYS A 167 -11.85 25.26 5.80
C LYS A 167 -12.31 23.95 5.18
N MET A 168 -11.74 22.86 5.65
CA MET A 168 -12.04 21.50 5.24
C MET A 168 -12.12 20.62 6.49
N GLN A 169 -12.96 19.59 6.50
CA GLN A 169 -13.24 18.82 7.70
C GLN A 169 -13.16 17.31 7.42
N THR A 170 -12.61 16.57 8.38
CA THR A 170 -12.52 15.11 8.35
C THR A 170 -12.55 14.54 9.76
N LEU A 171 -13.10 13.34 9.91
CA LEU A 171 -13.05 12.53 11.11
C LEU A 171 -12.11 11.36 10.84
N VAL A 172 -10.97 11.31 11.52
CA VAL A 172 -10.09 10.14 11.43
C VAL A 172 -10.65 9.05 12.36
N LEU A 173 -10.97 7.88 11.81
CA LEU A 173 -11.40 6.70 12.56
C LEU A 173 -10.27 5.65 12.51
N PRO A 174 -9.40 5.58 13.53
CA PRO A 174 -8.36 4.56 13.60
C PRO A 174 -9.01 3.19 13.91
N THR A 175 -8.76 2.19 13.07
CA THR A 175 -9.23 0.81 13.31
C THR A 175 -8.02 -0.08 13.56
N ILE A 176 -7.96 -0.68 14.75
CA ILE A 176 -6.85 -1.56 15.13
C ILE A 176 -6.93 -2.86 14.34
N ILE A 177 -5.84 -3.21 13.66
CA ILE A 177 -5.67 -4.48 12.97
C ILE A 177 -4.53 -5.27 13.62
N GLU A 178 -4.76 -6.55 13.87
CA GLU A 178 -3.73 -7.44 14.39
C GLU A 178 -2.70 -7.76 13.30
N PRO A 179 -1.40 -7.55 13.55
CA PRO A 179 -0.34 -7.91 12.61
C PRO A 179 -0.11 -9.42 12.64
N TYR A 180 -0.26 -10.06 11.48
CA TYR A 180 -0.17 -11.51 11.34
C TYR A 180 0.72 -11.95 10.18
N ILE A 181 1.36 -13.10 10.37
CA ILE A 181 1.85 -13.98 9.31
C ILE A 181 0.87 -15.14 9.07
N TYR A 182 0.66 -15.52 7.81
CA TYR A 182 -0.26 -16.57 7.38
C TYR A 182 0.14 -17.18 6.03
N PHE A 183 -0.34 -18.39 5.73
CA PHE A 183 -0.17 -18.96 4.39
C PHE A 183 -1.04 -18.21 3.38
N SER A 184 -0.54 -17.93 2.18
CA SER A 184 -1.34 -17.27 1.13
C SER A 184 -2.60 -18.07 0.73
N ASN A 185 -2.51 -19.40 0.81
CA ASN A 185 -3.61 -20.33 0.56
C ASN A 185 -3.73 -21.25 1.78
N PRO A 186 -4.31 -20.77 2.89
CA PRO A 186 -4.46 -21.57 4.11
C PRO A 186 -5.57 -22.61 3.94
N GLY A 187 -5.62 -23.57 4.86
CA GLY A 187 -6.59 -24.66 4.81
C GLY A 187 -6.30 -25.64 3.67
N PHE A 188 -7.35 -26.27 3.14
CA PHE A 188 -7.21 -27.26 2.07
C PHE A 188 -6.97 -26.60 0.72
N ARG A 189 -5.87 -26.95 0.05
CA ARG A 189 -5.61 -26.50 -1.32
C ARG A 189 -6.46 -27.28 -2.31
N THR A 190 -7.18 -26.57 -3.17
CA THR A 190 -8.01 -27.18 -4.23
C THR A 190 -7.19 -27.77 -5.37
N GLU A 191 -5.96 -27.31 -5.55
CA GLU A 191 -5.03 -27.82 -6.56
C GLU A 191 -4.41 -29.15 -6.09
N ASN A 192 -4.76 -30.23 -6.79
CA ASN A 192 -4.11 -31.53 -6.59
C ASN A 192 -2.75 -31.57 -7.28
N ASN A 193 -1.76 -32.10 -6.59
CA ASN A 193 -0.44 -32.34 -7.15
C ASN A 193 -0.33 -33.80 -7.60
N ASP A 194 -0.40 -34.03 -8.91
CA ASP A 194 -0.37 -35.38 -9.46
C ASP A 194 1.07 -35.90 -9.60
N ILE A 195 1.31 -37.09 -9.05
CA ILE A 195 2.54 -37.87 -9.16
C ILE A 195 2.19 -39.09 -10.01
N THR A 196 2.95 -39.34 -11.07
CA THR A 196 2.77 -40.49 -11.96
C THR A 196 4.08 -41.26 -12.15
N SER A 197 4.02 -42.41 -12.82
CA SER A 197 5.21 -43.15 -13.24
C SER A 197 6.21 -42.28 -14.03
N LYS A 198 5.69 -41.30 -14.79
CA LYS A 198 6.47 -40.39 -15.64
C LYS A 198 6.99 -39.13 -14.91
N SER A 199 6.55 -38.88 -13.69
CA SER A 199 7.04 -37.75 -12.90
C SER A 199 8.53 -37.90 -12.58
N GLN A 200 9.21 -36.76 -12.35
CA GLN A 200 10.60 -36.76 -11.88
C GLN A 200 10.73 -37.52 -10.54
N ASP A 201 11.93 -38.01 -10.24
CA ASP A 201 12.19 -38.72 -8.98
C ASP A 201 12.13 -37.79 -7.76
N ILE A 202 12.44 -36.51 -7.97
CA ILE A 202 12.29 -35.44 -6.99
C ILE A 202 11.38 -34.37 -7.61
N LEU A 203 10.25 -34.09 -6.96
CA LEU A 203 9.34 -33.03 -7.36
C LEU A 203 9.58 -31.80 -6.48
N HIS A 204 9.67 -30.62 -7.08
CA HIS A 204 9.96 -29.36 -6.38
C HIS A 204 8.73 -28.47 -6.30
N PHE A 205 8.42 -27.97 -5.11
CA PHE A 205 7.28 -27.08 -4.88
C PHE A 205 7.75 -25.78 -4.23
N ILE A 206 7.20 -24.67 -4.71
CA ILE A 206 7.42 -23.33 -4.19
C ILE A 206 6.04 -22.74 -3.90
N ASN A 207 5.84 -22.26 -2.67
CA ASN A 207 4.59 -21.69 -2.23
C ASN A 207 4.85 -20.42 -1.43
N LYS A 208 3.79 -19.65 -1.21
CA LYS A 208 3.86 -18.34 -0.58
C LYS A 208 3.30 -18.32 0.83
N ILE A 209 3.93 -17.47 1.64
CA ILE A 209 3.51 -17.06 2.97
C ILE A 209 3.50 -15.53 2.98
N GLU A 210 2.56 -14.94 3.70
CA GLU A 210 2.28 -13.51 3.64
C GLU A 210 2.22 -12.88 5.03
N ILE A 211 2.48 -11.59 5.09
CA ILE A 211 2.21 -10.71 6.24
C ILE A 211 1.24 -9.63 5.83
N ASN A 212 0.35 -9.24 6.75
CA ASN A 212 -0.61 -8.15 6.52
C ASN A 212 -0.12 -6.78 7.00
N TYR A 213 1.14 -6.63 7.40
CA TYR A 213 1.66 -5.40 8.01
C TYR A 213 2.99 -4.96 7.39
N PRO A 214 3.33 -3.65 7.43
CA PRO A 214 4.61 -3.15 6.97
C PRO A 214 5.71 -3.49 7.99
N ALA A 215 6.47 -4.55 7.74
CA ALA A 215 7.52 -4.99 8.65
C ALA A 215 8.70 -4.00 8.72
N ASN A 216 9.17 -3.73 9.94
CA ASN A 216 10.35 -2.91 10.20
C ASN A 216 11.61 -3.80 10.21
N GLY A 217 11.94 -4.37 9.05
CA GLY A 217 13.03 -5.33 8.87
C GLY A 217 12.55 -6.70 8.38
N ALA A 218 13.48 -7.62 8.21
CA ALA A 218 13.17 -8.97 7.74
C ALA A 218 12.41 -9.79 8.79
N VAL A 219 11.36 -10.51 8.37
CA VAL A 219 10.55 -11.37 9.23
C VAL A 219 11.00 -12.81 9.02
N GLN A 220 11.59 -13.40 10.06
CA GLN A 220 11.98 -14.81 10.06
C GLN A 220 10.81 -15.66 10.52
N TYR A 221 10.63 -16.81 9.91
CA TYR A 221 9.61 -17.78 10.31
C TYR A 221 10.12 -19.21 10.20
N THR A 222 9.48 -20.11 10.95
CA THR A 222 9.71 -21.55 10.85
C THR A 222 8.44 -22.29 10.47
N LEU A 223 8.63 -23.37 9.70
CA LEU A 223 7.57 -24.27 9.26
C LEU A 223 7.87 -25.68 9.74
N GLY A 224 6.80 -26.40 10.07
CA GLY A 224 6.87 -27.80 10.46
C GLY A 224 5.65 -28.59 10.01
N ILE A 225 5.75 -29.91 10.12
CA ILE A 225 4.60 -30.81 9.99
C ILE A 225 3.93 -30.88 11.37
N PRO A 226 2.67 -30.46 11.52
CA PRO A 226 2.02 -30.38 12.82
C PRO A 226 1.88 -31.77 13.47
N ALA A 227 2.12 -31.87 14.78
CA ALA A 227 2.05 -33.14 15.51
C ALA A 227 0.65 -33.79 15.47
N ASN A 228 -0.41 -32.99 15.32
CA ASN A 228 -1.79 -33.45 15.17
C ASN A 228 -2.21 -33.70 13.71
N SER A 229 -1.27 -33.89 12.79
CA SER A 229 -1.53 -34.14 11.35
C SER A 229 -2.56 -35.25 11.10
N SER A 230 -2.45 -36.38 11.81
CA SER A 230 -3.38 -37.51 11.65
C SER A 230 -4.82 -37.12 11.99
N SER A 231 -5.03 -36.32 13.04
CA SER A 231 -6.35 -35.84 13.43
C SER A 231 -6.91 -34.84 12.41
N LEU A 232 -6.08 -33.91 11.92
CA LEU A 232 -6.48 -32.93 10.89
C LEU A 232 -6.96 -33.63 9.61
N ILE A 233 -6.23 -34.66 9.17
CA ILE A 233 -6.58 -35.44 7.98
C ILE A 233 -7.88 -36.23 8.21
N ALA A 234 -8.02 -36.87 9.37
CA ALA A 234 -9.23 -37.62 9.72
C ALA A 234 -10.48 -36.72 9.75
N GLU A 235 -10.37 -35.53 10.35
CA GLU A 235 -11.45 -34.54 10.39
C GLU A 235 -11.84 -34.05 8.99
N TYR A 236 -10.84 -33.75 8.15
CA TYR A 236 -11.08 -33.36 6.77
C TYR A 236 -11.80 -34.48 5.99
N ASN A 237 -11.32 -35.71 6.10
CA ASN A 237 -11.91 -36.88 5.45
C ASN A 237 -13.37 -37.10 5.86
N ALA A 238 -13.65 -37.03 7.16
CA ALA A 238 -15.01 -37.19 7.68
C ALA A 238 -15.96 -36.10 7.18
N THR A 239 -15.50 -34.85 7.19
CA THR A 239 -16.29 -33.69 6.75
C THR A 239 -16.59 -33.73 5.25
N HIS A 240 -15.64 -34.19 4.43
CA HIS A 240 -15.70 -34.10 2.98
C HIS A 240 -15.94 -35.45 2.27
N SER A 241 -16.24 -36.52 3.02
CA SER A 241 -16.40 -37.88 2.48
C SER A 241 -15.21 -38.30 1.59
N SER A 242 -14.00 -37.98 2.04
CA SER A 242 -12.76 -38.30 1.32
C SER A 242 -11.91 -39.32 2.08
N ASN A 243 -10.81 -39.76 1.47
CA ASN A 243 -10.00 -40.88 1.94
C ASN A 243 -8.49 -40.61 1.85
N TYR A 244 -8.08 -39.35 2.10
CA TYR A 244 -6.67 -38.98 2.11
C TYR A 244 -5.91 -39.67 3.25
N VAL A 245 -4.67 -40.07 2.99
CA VAL A 245 -3.74 -40.55 4.01
C VAL A 245 -2.58 -39.58 4.17
N MET A 246 -1.88 -39.63 5.31
CA MET A 246 -0.72 -38.76 5.51
C MET A 246 0.38 -39.10 4.51
N LEU A 247 0.95 -38.06 3.87
CA LEU A 247 2.13 -38.21 3.05
C LEU A 247 3.30 -38.71 3.92
N PRO A 248 4.00 -39.80 3.54
CA PRO A 248 5.11 -40.33 4.33
C PRO A 248 6.15 -39.26 4.60
N THR A 249 6.53 -39.06 5.86
CA THR A 249 7.44 -37.97 6.26
C THR A 249 8.84 -38.13 5.66
N ASP A 250 9.29 -39.36 5.45
CA ASP A 250 10.56 -39.66 4.78
C ASP A 250 10.53 -39.41 3.26
N ALA A 251 9.34 -39.18 2.68
CA ALA A 251 9.16 -38.73 1.31
C ALA A 251 9.19 -37.20 1.18
N VAL A 252 9.27 -36.45 2.27
CA VAL A 252 9.21 -34.98 2.27
C VAL A 252 10.53 -34.38 2.71
N SER A 253 11.09 -33.48 1.90
CA SER A 253 12.20 -32.61 2.29
C SER A 253 11.69 -31.17 2.36
N LEU A 254 11.45 -30.66 3.57
CA LEU A 254 10.89 -29.33 3.81
C LEU A 254 11.99 -28.33 4.17
N GLN A 255 11.98 -27.16 3.54
CA GLN A 255 12.71 -26.01 4.05
C GLN A 255 11.98 -25.48 5.29
N THR A 256 12.54 -25.76 6.47
CA THR A 256 11.89 -25.46 7.76
C THR A 256 12.05 -24.01 8.21
N THR A 257 12.93 -23.23 7.60
CA THR A 257 13.14 -21.82 7.93
C THR A 257 12.98 -20.95 6.69
N GLY A 258 12.42 -19.76 6.86
CA GLY A 258 12.26 -18.80 5.78
C GLY A 258 12.26 -17.38 6.26
N GLU A 259 12.32 -16.47 5.29
CA GLU A 259 12.43 -15.04 5.50
C GLU A 259 11.48 -14.29 4.56
N ILE A 260 10.79 -13.29 5.10
CA ILE A 260 10.15 -12.22 4.31
C ILE A 260 11.06 -11.00 4.41
N ILE A 261 11.65 -10.60 3.29
CA ILE A 261 12.58 -9.47 3.25
C ILE A 261 11.86 -8.14 3.53
N GLN A 262 12.59 -7.18 4.09
CA GLN A 262 12.06 -5.86 4.38
C GLN A 262 11.47 -5.19 3.13
N GLY A 263 10.30 -4.57 3.29
CA GLY A 263 9.59 -3.87 2.20
C GLY A 263 8.78 -4.79 1.28
N VAL A 264 8.80 -6.10 1.51
CA VAL A 264 7.94 -7.08 0.82
C VAL A 264 6.98 -7.69 1.83
N ASN A 265 5.76 -7.99 1.38
CA ASN A 265 4.70 -8.56 2.23
C ASN A 265 4.52 -10.08 2.06
N TYR A 266 5.40 -10.73 1.31
CA TYR A 266 5.38 -12.17 1.09
C TYR A 266 6.79 -12.77 1.02
N GLY A 267 6.88 -14.04 1.41
CA GLY A 267 8.05 -14.88 1.27
C GLY A 267 7.70 -16.18 0.57
N ASN A 268 8.72 -16.90 0.11
CA ASN A 268 8.55 -18.23 -0.45
C ASN A 268 9.01 -19.28 0.55
N TYR A 269 8.26 -20.36 0.68
CA TYR A 269 8.73 -21.59 1.29
C TYR A 269 8.77 -22.70 0.25
N THR A 270 9.75 -23.60 0.39
CA THR A 270 9.98 -24.67 -0.56
C THR A 270 9.96 -26.03 0.11
N PHE A 271 9.51 -27.04 -0.62
CA PHE A 271 9.65 -28.42 -0.21
C PHE A 271 9.77 -29.32 -1.43
N GLN A 272 10.28 -30.52 -1.21
CA GLN A 272 10.45 -31.53 -2.24
C GLN A 272 9.77 -32.83 -1.84
N ILE A 273 9.25 -33.54 -2.85
CA ILE A 273 8.69 -34.89 -2.68
C ILE A 273 9.59 -35.91 -3.37
N LEU A 274 10.07 -36.90 -2.62
CA LEU A 274 10.87 -38.01 -3.12
C LEU A 274 9.95 -39.16 -3.56
N LYS A 275 9.75 -39.32 -4.87
CA LYS A 275 8.86 -40.35 -5.44
C LYS A 275 9.27 -41.76 -5.02
N SER A 276 10.57 -42.04 -4.94
CA SER A 276 11.13 -43.35 -4.54
C SER A 276 10.68 -43.81 -3.15
N LYS A 277 10.36 -42.87 -2.25
CA LYS A 277 9.89 -43.14 -0.88
C LYS A 277 8.39 -43.47 -0.81
N LEU A 278 7.63 -43.20 -1.86
CA LEU A 278 6.23 -43.61 -1.97
C LEU A 278 6.09 -45.08 -2.41
N ALA A 279 7.15 -45.72 -2.93
CA ALA A 279 7.25 -47.16 -3.17
C ALA A 279 6.02 -47.80 -3.86
N ASN A 280 5.46 -47.13 -4.88
CA ASN A 280 4.25 -47.56 -5.62
C ASN A 280 2.98 -47.74 -4.76
N LYS A 281 2.93 -47.13 -3.58
CA LYS A 281 1.71 -47.01 -2.78
C LYS A 281 0.82 -45.96 -3.45
N TYR A 282 0.05 -46.36 -4.45
CA TYR A 282 -0.89 -45.45 -5.11
C TYR A 282 -2.00 -45.03 -4.15
N GLY A 283 -2.48 -43.80 -4.30
CA GLY A 283 -3.52 -43.25 -3.44
C GLY A 283 -3.51 -41.73 -3.36
N LYS A 284 -4.39 -41.23 -2.48
CA LYS A 284 -4.53 -39.81 -2.19
C LYS A 284 -3.80 -39.48 -0.90
N TYR A 285 -2.86 -38.53 -0.97
CA TYR A 285 -2.06 -38.10 0.16
C TYR A 285 -2.36 -36.66 0.55
N LEU A 286 -2.19 -36.34 1.82
CA LEU A 286 -2.16 -34.96 2.32
C LEU A 286 -0.84 -34.69 3.05
N LEU A 287 -0.26 -33.53 2.74
CA LEU A 287 0.83 -32.93 3.51
C LEU A 287 0.30 -31.72 4.28
N PRO A 288 0.10 -31.84 5.61
CA PRO A 288 -0.14 -30.69 6.47
C PRO A 288 1.17 -29.95 6.75
N LEU A 289 1.17 -28.63 6.58
CA LEU A 289 2.24 -27.75 7.03
C LEU A 289 1.67 -26.69 7.97
N LYS A 290 2.46 -26.29 8.97
CA LYS A 290 2.10 -25.30 9.98
C LYS A 290 3.21 -24.27 10.15
N ILE A 291 2.82 -23.01 10.35
CA ILE A 291 3.73 -21.96 10.82
C ILE A 291 3.95 -22.18 12.34
N GLU A 292 5.19 -22.44 12.74
CA GLU A 292 5.51 -22.77 14.14
C GLU A 292 5.97 -21.55 14.94
N GLN A 293 6.83 -20.73 14.35
CA GLN A 293 7.40 -19.55 14.98
C GLN A 293 7.52 -18.40 13.98
N VAL A 294 7.50 -17.18 14.51
CA VAL A 294 7.75 -15.94 13.77
C VAL A 294 8.57 -15.00 14.65
N SER A 295 9.53 -14.29 14.07
CA SER A 295 10.41 -13.39 14.83
C SER A 295 9.76 -12.07 15.22
N GLN A 296 8.68 -11.68 14.55
CA GLN A 296 7.97 -10.43 14.75
C GLN A 296 6.47 -10.67 14.65
N SER A 297 5.67 -9.89 15.38
CA SER A 297 4.20 -9.96 15.38
C SER A 297 3.64 -11.30 15.88
N LYS A 298 2.54 -11.79 15.28
CA LYS A 298 1.81 -13.00 15.67
C LYS A 298 1.56 -13.90 14.46
N ILE A 299 1.28 -15.17 14.74
CA ILE A 299 0.79 -16.12 13.73
C ILE A 299 -0.74 -16.01 13.67
N HIS A 300 -1.32 -16.00 12.47
CA HIS A 300 -2.78 -15.93 12.30
C HIS A 300 -3.46 -17.12 13.02
N PRO A 301 -4.56 -16.91 13.75
CA PRO A 301 -5.18 -17.97 14.56
C PRO A 301 -5.73 -19.13 13.73
N THR A 302 -6.19 -18.86 12.50
CA THR A 302 -6.85 -19.85 11.63
C THR A 302 -6.07 -20.15 10.35
N ASP A 303 -5.20 -19.23 9.91
CA ASP A 303 -4.62 -19.26 8.55
C ASP A 303 -3.14 -19.70 8.61
N ASN A 304 -2.81 -20.42 9.68
CA ASN A 304 -1.47 -20.88 10.03
C ASN A 304 -1.20 -22.33 9.66
N ILE A 305 -2.17 -23.00 9.04
CA ILE A 305 -2.07 -24.37 8.55
C ILE A 305 -2.49 -24.40 7.08
N VAL A 306 -1.77 -25.19 6.28
CA VAL A 306 -2.16 -25.55 4.91
C VAL A 306 -2.14 -27.06 4.77
N LEU A 307 -3.14 -27.61 4.08
CA LEU A 307 -3.24 -29.02 3.72
C LEU A 307 -3.06 -29.14 2.21
N ILE A 308 -1.96 -29.75 1.79
CA ILE A 308 -1.57 -29.85 0.38
C ILE A 308 -1.89 -31.26 -0.13
N PRO A 309 -2.85 -31.44 -1.06
CA PRO A 309 -3.19 -32.75 -1.57
C PRO A 309 -2.24 -33.20 -2.69
N PHE A 310 -1.99 -34.51 -2.72
CA PHE A 310 -1.27 -35.20 -3.78
C PHE A 310 -2.07 -36.43 -4.21
N ASN A 311 -2.08 -36.72 -5.51
CA ASN A 311 -2.54 -38.02 -6.01
C ASN A 311 -1.34 -38.75 -6.58
N TYR A 312 -1.12 -39.99 -6.14
CA TYR A 312 -0.13 -40.87 -6.74
C TYR A 312 -0.82 -42.02 -7.45
N TYR A 313 -0.61 -42.14 -8.76
CA TYR A 313 -1.19 -43.18 -9.62
C TYR A 313 -0.21 -43.55 -10.74
N GLU A 314 -0.57 -44.50 -11.60
CA GLU A 314 0.27 -44.95 -12.71
C GLU A 314 0.46 -43.90 -13.81
#